data_AF-A0A662CN92-F1
#
_entry.id   AF-A0A662CN92-F1
#
_cell.length_a   1.000
_cell.length_b   1.000
_cell.length_c   1.000
_cell.angle_alpha   90.00
_cell.angle_beta   90.00
_cell.angle_gamma   90.00
#
_symmetry.space_group_name_H-M   'P 1'
#
loop_
_entity.id
_entity.type
_entity.pdbx_description
1 polymer ?
#
loop_
_entity_poly.entity_id
_entity_poly.type
_entity_poly.pdbx_seq_one_letter_code
_entity_poly.pdbx_strand_id
1 'polypeptide(L)'
;MSREENGRRAKHYLFITSFVVTVILAVSVAFTGYTGSVDGSEEPVDRESYSVYGVEIPGKVSFAGEPLPLDLFDVKESLDRELLSNTYFHSQTIRLIKMANRYFPQIEPVLKKNLIPDDFKYL
;
A
#
# COMPACT_ATOMS: atom_id res chain seq x y z
N MET A 1 -61.94 -24.94 39.36
CA MET A 1 -61.76 -23.57 38.82
C MET A 1 -60.32 -23.04 38.88
N SER A 2 -59.42 -23.56 39.74
CA SER A 2 -58.05 -23.03 39.91
C SER A 2 -56.99 -23.54 38.89
N ARG A 3 -57.23 -24.66 38.20
CA ARG A 3 -56.23 -25.31 37.33
C ARG A 3 -56.11 -24.68 35.92
N GLU A 4 -57.20 -24.13 35.38
CA GLU A 4 -57.20 -23.45 34.07
C GLU A 4 -56.62 -22.02 34.14
N GLU A 5 -56.79 -21.34 35.27
CA GLU A 5 -56.33 -19.96 35.46
C GLU A 5 -54.80 -19.88 35.54
N ASN A 6 -54.16 -20.83 36.25
CA ASN A 6 -52.70 -20.94 36.29
C ASN A 6 -52.09 -21.28 34.93
N GLY A 7 -52.77 -22.09 34.10
CA GLY A 7 -52.33 -22.42 32.75
C GLY A 7 -52.34 -21.20 31.80
N ARG A 8 -53.33 -20.31 31.93
CA ARG A 8 -53.38 -19.05 31.16
C ARG A 8 -52.29 -18.08 31.61
N ARG A 9 -52.09 -17.91 32.92
CA ARG A 9 -51.03 -17.03 33.46
C ARG A 9 -49.63 -17.54 33.09
N ALA A 10 -49.38 -18.85 33.17
CA ALA A 10 -48.11 -19.45 32.75
C ALA A 10 -47.83 -19.23 31.25
N LYS A 11 -48.84 -19.34 30.38
CA LYS A 11 -48.71 -19.00 28.96
C LYS A 11 -48.37 -17.53 28.76
N HIS A 12 -49.02 -16.61 29.48
CA HIS A 12 -48.70 -15.18 29.42
C HIS A 12 -47.27 -14.89 29.88
N TYR A 13 -46.77 -15.52 30.95
CA TYR A 13 -45.37 -15.37 31.35
C TYR A 13 -44.40 -15.91 30.30
N LEU A 14 -44.69 -17.06 29.68
CA LEU A 14 -43.88 -17.61 28.59
C LEU A 14 -43.86 -16.69 27.35
N PHE A 15 -44.98 -16.05 27.02
CA PHE A 15 -45.04 -15.05 25.95
C PHE A 15 -44.25 -13.78 26.29
N ILE A 16 -44.36 -13.29 27.53
CA ILE A 16 -43.62 -12.10 27.98
C ILE A 16 -42.11 -12.38 27.98
N THR A 17 -41.66 -13.53 28.49
CA THR A 17 -40.23 -13.87 28.48
C THR A 17 -39.69 -14.05 27.07
N SER A 18 -40.48 -14.65 26.17
CA SER A 18 -40.11 -14.78 24.74
C SER A 18 -39.96 -13.40 24.07
N PHE A 19 -40.89 -12.48 24.32
CA PHE A 19 -40.84 -11.11 23.79
C PHE A 19 -39.65 -10.31 24.34
N VAL A 20 -39.31 -10.47 25.62
CA VAL A 20 -38.14 -9.80 26.19
C VAL A 20 -36.84 -10.34 25.57
N VAL A 21 -36.73 -11.65 25.36
CA VAL A 21 -35.55 -12.26 24.73
C VAL A 21 -35.38 -11.79 23.28
N THR A 22 -36.46 -11.69 22.51
CA THR A 22 -36.37 -11.21 21.12
C THR A 22 -36.00 -9.73 21.04
N VAL A 23 -36.49 -8.89 21.95
CA VAL A 23 -36.09 -7.48 22.04
C VAL A 23 -34.61 -7.35 22.42
N ILE A 24 -34.12 -8.12 23.38
CA ILE A 24 -32.69 -8.11 23.76
C ILE A 24 -31.81 -8.55 22.58
N LEU A 25 -32.21 -9.60 21.86
CA LEU A 25 -31.50 -10.07 20.68
C LEU A 25 -31.46 -8.99 19.57
N ALA A 26 -32.58 -8.32 19.31
CA ALA A 26 -32.65 -7.24 18.33
C ALA A 26 -31.75 -6.04 18.72
N VAL A 27 -31.71 -5.68 20.00
CA VAL A 27 -30.82 -4.62 20.51
C VAL A 27 -29.34 -5.02 20.38
N SER A 28 -28.99 -6.27 20.66
CA SER A 28 -27.63 -6.78 20.48
C SER A 28 -27.18 -6.74 19.02
N VAL A 29 -28.06 -7.11 18.08
CA VAL A 29 -27.79 -7.09 16.64
C VAL A 29 -27.63 -5.64 16.14
N ALA A 30 -28.49 -4.74 16.60
CA ALA A 30 -28.37 -3.31 16.29
C ALA A 30 -27.06 -2.71 16.84
N PHE A 31 -26.61 -3.13 18.03
CA PHE A 31 -25.35 -2.66 18.61
C PHE A 31 -24.13 -3.15 17.82
N THR A 32 -24.13 -4.39 17.33
CA THR A 32 -23.06 -4.87 16.43
C THR A 32 -23.04 -4.12 15.10
N GLY A 33 -24.22 -3.76 14.55
CA GLY A 33 -24.32 -2.98 13.31
C GLY A 33 -23.94 -1.50 13.46
N TYR A 34 -24.09 -0.92 14.65
CA TYR A 34 -23.73 0.48 14.93
C TYR A 34 -22.23 0.69 15.16
N THR A 35 -21.45 -0.39 15.34
CA THR A 35 -19.97 -0.31 15.26
C THR A 35 -19.45 -0.22 13.82
N GLY A 36 -20.34 -0.24 12.83
CA GLY A 36 -20.01 0.06 11.44
C GLY A 36 -19.64 1.52 11.28
N SER A 37 -18.37 1.77 10.97
CA SER A 37 -17.72 3.07 10.73
C SER A 37 -17.49 3.95 11.98
N VAL A 38 -16.86 3.38 13.00
CA VAL A 38 -15.77 4.17 13.63
C VAL A 38 -14.72 4.30 12.54
N ASP A 39 -14.79 5.41 11.82
CA ASP A 39 -13.74 5.89 10.92
C ASP A 39 -12.44 5.66 11.66
N GLY A 40 -11.61 4.77 11.11
CA GLY A 40 -10.36 4.42 11.76
C GLY A 40 -9.68 5.73 12.09
N SER A 41 -9.36 5.94 13.36
CA SER A 41 -8.41 6.96 13.73
C SER A 41 -7.11 6.57 13.06
N GLU A 42 -6.96 6.95 11.79
CA GLU A 42 -5.68 7.17 11.18
C GLU A 42 -5.03 8.21 12.08
N GLU A 43 -4.24 7.72 13.04
CA GLU A 43 -3.13 8.48 13.61
C GLU A 43 -2.58 9.32 12.46
N PRO A 44 -2.51 10.66 12.58
CA PRO A 44 -1.94 11.46 11.51
C PRO A 44 -0.53 10.93 11.32
N VAL A 45 -0.35 10.13 10.26
CA VAL A 45 0.97 9.70 9.81
C VAL A 45 1.73 11.00 9.73
N ASP A 46 2.75 11.14 10.58
CA ASP A 46 3.61 12.30 10.61
C ASP A 46 4.31 12.31 9.24
N ARG A 47 3.61 12.90 8.27
CA ARG A 47 4.09 13.07 6.91
C ARG A 47 5.11 14.17 7.08
N GLU A 48 6.34 13.76 7.40
CA GLU A 48 7.50 14.64 7.28
C GLU A 48 7.30 15.44 5.99
N SER A 49 7.23 16.76 6.15
CA SER A 49 6.99 17.69 5.07
C SER A 49 7.98 17.41 3.95
N TYR A 50 7.51 16.76 2.88
CA TYR A 50 8.34 16.46 1.72
C TYR A 50 8.87 17.77 1.14
N SER A 51 10.17 17.97 1.26
CA SER A 51 10.87 19.18 0.84
C SER A 51 11.92 18.81 -0.19
N VAL A 52 11.94 19.58 -1.28
CA VAL A 52 12.83 19.36 -2.43
C VAL A 52 13.94 20.40 -2.35
N TYR A 53 15.19 19.95 -2.46
CA TYR A 53 16.39 20.78 -2.40
C TYR A 53 17.30 20.47 -3.59
N GLY A 54 18.24 21.37 -3.89
CA GLY A 54 19.30 21.10 -4.86
C GLY A 54 20.23 20.01 -4.32
N VAL A 55 20.56 19.01 -5.16
CA VAL A 55 21.51 17.95 -4.80
C VAL A 55 22.92 18.45 -5.09
N GLU A 56 23.82 18.35 -4.13
CA GLU A 56 25.21 18.75 -4.34
C GLU A 56 25.93 17.77 -5.28
N ILE A 57 26.57 18.30 -6.32
CA ILE A 57 27.36 17.51 -7.26
C ILE A 57 28.73 17.22 -6.63
N PRO A 58 29.14 15.93 -6.48
CA PRO A 58 30.46 15.60 -5.96
C PRO A 58 31.58 16.12 -6.86
N GLY A 59 32.67 16.60 -6.27
CA GLY A 59 33.82 17.11 -7.03
C GLY A 59 34.59 16.05 -7.84
N LYS A 60 34.37 14.76 -7.57
CA LYS A 60 34.93 13.63 -8.31
C LYS A 60 33.90 12.52 -8.40
N VAL A 61 33.65 12.02 -9.61
CA VAL A 61 32.75 10.91 -9.89
C VAL A 61 33.45 9.98 -10.89
N SER A 62 33.20 8.67 -10.79
CA SER A 62 33.70 7.67 -11.74
C SER A 62 32.56 6.77 -12.22
N PHE A 63 32.60 6.36 -13.47
CA PHE A 63 31.67 5.41 -14.07
C PHE A 63 32.45 4.33 -14.81
N ALA A 64 32.08 3.06 -14.60
CA ALA A 64 32.76 1.91 -15.18
C ALA A 64 34.30 1.88 -14.92
N GLY A 65 34.77 2.47 -13.81
CA GLY A 65 36.19 2.56 -13.46
C GLY A 65 36.93 3.75 -14.09
N GLU A 66 36.27 4.56 -14.91
CA GLU A 66 36.84 5.75 -15.54
C GLU A 66 36.33 7.04 -14.85
N PRO A 67 37.18 8.07 -14.66
CA PRO A 67 36.74 9.34 -14.10
C PRO A 67 35.82 10.09 -15.08
N LEU A 68 34.73 10.67 -14.58
CA LEU A 68 33.87 11.52 -15.40
C LEU A 68 34.53 12.89 -15.64
N PRO A 69 34.49 13.42 -16.87
CA PRO A 69 35.01 14.75 -17.20
C PRO A 69 34.03 15.85 -16.73
N LEU A 70 34.00 16.13 -15.43
CA LEU A 70 33.13 17.16 -14.83
C LEU A 70 33.56 18.60 -15.16
N ASP A 71 34.68 18.77 -15.84
CA ASP A 71 35.14 20.01 -16.44
C ASP A 71 34.32 20.40 -17.69
N LEU A 72 33.73 19.41 -18.36
CA LEU A 72 32.78 19.64 -19.45
C LEU A 72 31.43 20.06 -18.88
N PHE A 73 30.97 21.24 -19.29
CA PHE A 73 29.74 21.86 -18.76
C PHE A 73 28.50 20.99 -18.98
N ASP A 74 28.36 20.43 -20.18
CA ASP A 74 27.24 19.56 -20.57
C ASP A 74 27.22 18.25 -19.76
N VAL A 75 28.38 17.67 -19.46
CA VAL A 75 28.50 16.48 -18.61
C VAL A 75 28.09 16.80 -17.18
N LYS A 76 28.55 17.94 -16.64
CA LYS A 76 28.18 18.37 -15.29
C LYS A 76 26.68 18.68 -15.17
N GLU A 77 26.10 19.37 -16.15
CA GLU A 77 24.66 19.67 -16.22
C GLU A 77 23.82 18.39 -16.35
N SER A 78 24.27 17.45 -17.18
CA SER A 78 23.61 16.14 -17.32
C SER A 78 23.62 15.37 -15.99
N LEU A 79 24.76 15.36 -15.28
CA LEU A 79 24.85 14.73 -13.97
C LEU A 79 23.92 15.39 -12.94
N ASP A 80 23.87 16.72 -12.89
CA ASP A 80 22.97 17.46 -11.98
C ASP A 80 21.49 17.09 -12.22
N ARG A 81 21.08 17.10 -13.49
CA ARG A 81 19.73 16.72 -13.90
C ARG A 81 19.39 15.28 -13.49
N GLU A 82 20.28 14.34 -13.72
CA GLU A 82 20.05 12.94 -13.36
C GLU A 82 20.05 12.72 -11.85
N LEU A 83 20.86 13.45 -11.08
CA LEU A 83 20.84 13.41 -9.61
C LEU A 83 19.50 13.91 -9.05
N LEU A 84 18.98 15.03 -9.56
CA LEU A 84 17.67 15.54 -9.15
C LEU A 84 16.54 14.58 -9.50
N SER A 85 16.57 14.01 -10.72
CA SER A 85 15.59 13.02 -11.19
C SER A 85 15.60 11.76 -10.31
N ASN A 86 16.77 11.21 -10.02
CA ASN A 86 16.90 10.01 -9.19
C ASN A 86 16.52 10.26 -7.72
N THR A 87 16.76 11.47 -7.21
CA THR A 87 16.43 11.83 -5.83
C THR A 87 14.92 12.02 -5.64
N TYR A 88 14.25 12.73 -6.57
CA TYR A 88 12.89 13.22 -6.35
C TYR A 88 11.83 12.70 -7.35
N PHE A 89 12.21 12.06 -8.45
CA PHE A 89 11.31 11.63 -9.53
C PHE A 89 11.44 10.14 -9.91
N HIS A 90 11.53 9.27 -8.91
CA HIS A 90 11.80 7.83 -9.06
C HIS A 90 10.54 6.95 -9.29
N SER A 91 9.40 7.54 -9.65
CA SER A 91 8.14 6.79 -9.87
C SER A 91 8.26 5.74 -10.98
N GLN A 92 8.98 6.08 -12.05
CA GLN A 92 9.26 5.17 -13.16
C GLN A 92 10.19 4.04 -12.73
N THR A 93 11.24 4.34 -11.97
CA THR A 93 12.17 3.34 -11.43
C THR A 93 11.44 2.32 -10.56
N ILE A 94 10.60 2.78 -9.61
CA ILE A 94 9.77 1.89 -8.79
C ILE A 94 8.87 1.02 -9.66
N ARG A 95 8.24 1.62 -10.68
CA ARG A 95 7.35 0.89 -11.59
C ARG A 95 8.10 -0.22 -12.35
N LEU A 96 9.29 0.08 -12.87
CA LEU A 96 10.14 -0.90 -13.56
C LEU A 96 10.55 -2.05 -12.64
N ILE A 97 10.99 -1.76 -11.42
CA ILE A 97 11.34 -2.78 -10.41
C ILE A 97 10.14 -3.69 -10.12
N LYS A 98 8.94 -3.12 -9.94
CA LYS A 98 7.72 -3.90 -9.71
C LYS A 98 7.35 -4.78 -10.92
N MET A 99 7.59 -4.28 -12.13
CA MET A 99 7.31 -5.01 -13.37
C MET A 99 8.35 -6.10 -13.67
N ALA A 100 9.56 -6.03 -13.12
CA ALA A 100 10.63 -7.01 -13.36
C ALA A 100 10.15 -8.47 -13.25
N ASN A 101 9.44 -8.83 -12.17
CA ASN A 101 8.92 -10.19 -11.97
C ASN A 101 7.95 -10.66 -13.08
N ARG A 102 7.27 -9.73 -13.76
CA ARG A 102 6.37 -10.05 -14.87
C ARG A 102 7.13 -10.24 -16.18
N TYR A 103 8.14 -9.41 -16.45
CA TYR A 103 8.80 -9.35 -17.76
C TYR A 103 10.08 -10.17 -17.84
N PHE A 104 10.85 -10.32 -16.76
CA PHE A 104 12.08 -11.12 -16.78
C PHE A 104 11.84 -12.56 -17.27
N PRO A 105 10.81 -13.30 -16.79
CA PRO A 105 10.55 -14.66 -17.31
C PRO A 105 10.20 -14.71 -18.80
N GLN A 106 9.75 -13.59 -19.39
CA GLN A 106 9.42 -13.50 -20.82
C GLN A 106 10.62 -13.06 -21.66
N ILE A 107 11.45 -12.15 -21.14
CA ILE A 107 12.60 -11.56 -21.83
C ILE A 107 13.80 -12.52 -21.82
N GLU A 108 14.08 -13.19 -20.70
CA GLU A 108 15.26 -14.07 -20.55
C GLU A 108 15.30 -15.20 -21.61
N PRO A 109 14.20 -15.91 -21.93
CA PRO A 109 14.20 -16.91 -23.02
C PRO A 109 14.46 -16.29 -24.39
N VAL A 110 13.98 -15.06 -24.63
CA VAL A 110 14.19 -14.34 -25.89
C VAL A 110 15.64 -13.92 -26.04
N LEU A 111 16.27 -13.39 -24.98
CA LEU A 111 17.69 -13.05 -24.98
C LEU A 111 18.55 -14.29 -25.26
N LYS A 112 18.28 -15.39 -24.55
CA LYS A 112 18.99 -16.66 -24.74
C LYS A 112 18.85 -17.22 -26.15
N LYS A 113 17.65 -17.17 -26.74
CA LYS A 113 17.40 -17.63 -28.12
C LYS A 113 18.22 -16.84 -29.15
N ASN A 114 18.45 -15.55 -28.89
CA ASN A 114 19.19 -14.65 -29.78
C ASN A 114 20.67 -14.51 -29.40
N LEU A 115 21.18 -15.30 -28.47
CA LEU A 115 22.57 -15.22 -27.97
C LEU A 115 22.96 -13.83 -27.41
N ILE A 116 21.98 -13.13 -26.83
CA ILE A 116 22.19 -11.83 -26.17
C ILE A 116 22.50 -12.07 -24.69
N PRO A 117 23.47 -11.36 -24.08
CA PRO A 117 23.76 -11.47 -22.66
C PRO A 117 22.54 -11.15 -21.78
N ASP A 118 22.41 -11.87 -20.66
CA ASP A 118 21.28 -11.73 -19.74
C ASP A 118 21.17 -10.32 -19.12
N ASP A 119 22.32 -9.64 -18.96
CA ASP A 119 22.41 -8.29 -18.40
C ASP A 119 21.66 -7.23 -19.23
N PHE A 120 21.34 -7.52 -20.50
CA PHE A 120 20.55 -6.62 -21.34
C PHE A 120 19.12 -6.39 -20.81
N LYS A 121 18.62 -7.22 -19.88
CA LYS A 121 17.31 -7.00 -19.26
C LYS A 121 17.24 -5.78 -18.33
N TYR A 122 18.39 -5.15 -18.05
CA TYR A 122 18.50 -3.94 -17.22
C TYR A 122 18.66 -2.64 -18.03
N LEU A 123 18.72 -2.74 -19.37
CA LEU A 123 18.68 -1.59 -20.29
C LEU A 123 17.25 -1.28 -20.71
#